data_AF-A0AAV2PZ11-F1
#
_entry.id   AF-A0AAV2PZ11-F1
#
_cell.length_a   1.000
_cell.length_b   1.000
_cell.length_c   1.000
_cell.angle_alpha   90.00
_cell.angle_beta   90.00
_cell.angle_gamma   90.00
#
_symmetry.space_group_name_H-M   'P 1'
#
loop_
_entity.id
_entity.type
_entity.pdbx_description
1 polymer ?
#
loop_
_entity_poly.entity_id
_entity_poly.type
_entity_poly.pdbx_seq_one_letter_code
_entity_poly.pdbx_strand_id
1 'polypeptide(L)'
;FRSMNMADLPVYYYHQDSAWMSSELFTDYFNEEILPTIKKHFPHQRVIVTLDNATCHPPTLNDIDDLIHVQFLPPNTTSLIQPCDQQVIFSLKSRVRNVYYTKLLTYV
;
A
#
# COMPACT_ATOMS: atom_id res chain seq x y z
N PHE A 1 15.91 11.62 3.62
CA PHE A 1 15.73 10.90 4.89
C PHE A 1 16.95 10.90 5.81
N ARG A 2 18.16 11.29 5.37
CA ARG A 2 19.30 11.48 6.29
C ARG A 2 18.90 12.49 7.38
N SER A 3 18.78 12.03 8.64
CA SER A 3 18.32 12.72 9.87
C SER A 3 16.88 12.46 10.36
N MET A 4 16.07 11.63 9.70
CA MET A 4 14.78 11.19 10.26
C MET A 4 14.92 9.81 10.91
N ASN A 5 14.40 9.63 12.11
CA ASN A 5 14.18 8.31 12.69
C ASN A 5 12.94 7.69 12.02
N MET A 6 13.10 6.51 11.44
CA MET A 6 12.02 5.85 10.69
C MET A 6 10.87 5.43 11.59
N ALA A 7 11.13 5.21 12.89
CA ALA A 7 10.11 4.92 13.88
C ALA A 7 9.17 6.12 14.16
N ASP A 8 9.58 7.34 13.83
CA ASP A 8 8.77 8.54 14.03
C ASP A 8 7.82 8.79 12.85
N LEU A 9 7.90 7.99 11.78
CA LEU A 9 7.00 8.12 10.63
C LEU A 9 5.61 7.58 10.98
N PRO A 10 4.52 8.25 10.55
CA PRO A 10 3.16 7.78 10.75
C PRO A 10 2.79 6.63 9.78
N VAL A 11 3.78 5.91 9.26
CA VAL A 11 3.64 4.84 8.27
C VAL A 11 4.66 3.75 8.58
N TYR A 12 4.31 2.52 8.26
CA TYR A 12 5.26 1.40 8.29
C TYR A 12 6.29 1.57 7.18
N TYR A 13 7.56 1.56 7.57
CA TYR A 13 8.66 1.71 6.62
C TYR A 13 9.47 0.43 6.55
N TYR A 14 9.55 -0.12 5.34
CA TYR A 14 10.37 -1.28 5.00
C TYR A 14 11.45 -0.84 4.01
N HIS A 15 12.65 -1.38 4.16
CA HIS A 15 13.80 -1.08 3.32
C HIS A 15 14.28 -2.34 2.60
N GLN A 16 14.68 -2.17 1.35
CA GLN A 16 15.46 -3.16 0.62
C GLN A 16 16.47 -2.44 -0.27
N ASP A 17 17.58 -3.12 -0.61
CA ASP A 17 18.65 -2.52 -1.42
C ASP A 17 18.22 -2.27 -2.88
N SER A 18 17.22 -3.01 -3.35
CA SER A 18 16.58 -2.79 -4.65
C SER A 18 15.55 -1.65 -4.57
N ALA A 19 15.35 -0.89 -5.64
CA ALA A 19 14.37 0.19 -5.64
C ALA A 19 12.90 -0.28 -5.73
N TRP A 20 12.62 -1.60 -5.74
CA TRP A 20 11.33 -2.18 -6.11
C TRP A 20 10.84 -3.19 -5.10
N MET A 21 9.55 -3.17 -4.75
CA MET A 21 8.91 -4.16 -3.87
C MET A 21 9.29 -5.61 -4.21
N SER A 22 9.65 -6.42 -3.22
CA SER A 22 9.86 -7.87 -3.37
C SER A 22 8.66 -8.66 -2.85
N SER A 23 8.50 -9.91 -3.31
CA SER A 23 7.41 -10.77 -2.82
C SER A 23 7.55 -11.13 -1.35
N GLU A 24 8.79 -11.26 -0.86
CA GLU A 24 9.09 -11.49 0.57
C GLU A 24 8.62 -10.29 1.40
N LEU A 25 9.07 -9.08 1.06
CA LEU A 25 8.70 -7.86 1.78
C LEU A 25 7.19 -7.60 1.75
N PHE A 26 6.54 -7.89 0.62
CA PHE A 26 5.08 -7.81 0.53
C PHE A 26 4.39 -8.82 1.44
N THR A 27 4.89 -10.05 1.51
CA THR A 27 4.33 -11.10 2.37
C THR A 27 4.43 -10.69 3.84
N ASP A 28 5.58 -10.17 4.27
CA ASP A 28 5.79 -9.70 5.63
C ASP A 28 4.84 -8.56 5.95
N TYR A 29 4.81 -7.53 5.10
CA TYR A 29 3.89 -6.39 5.25
C TYR A 29 2.41 -6.82 5.28
N PHE A 30 2.02 -7.77 4.42
CA PHE A 30 0.65 -8.25 4.39
C PHE A 30 0.27 -8.98 5.70
N ASN A 31 1.17 -9.81 6.22
CA ASN A 31 0.95 -10.56 7.46
C ASN A 31 0.99 -9.70 8.71
N GLU A 32 1.94 -8.78 8.80
CA GLU A 32 2.19 -7.96 9.97
C GLU A 32 1.22 -6.79 10.07
N GLU A 33 0.82 -6.21 8.94
CA GLU A 33 0.08 -4.94 8.95
C GLU A 33 -1.31 -5.05 8.33
N ILE A 34 -1.43 -5.62 7.13
CA ILE A 34 -2.72 -5.66 6.43
C ILE A 34 -3.70 -6.61 7.11
N LEU A 35 -3.29 -7.85 7.40
CA LEU A 35 -4.17 -8.85 8.01
C LEU A 35 -4.69 -8.43 9.38
N PRO A 36 -3.86 -7.96 10.34
CA PRO A 36 -4.36 -7.49 11.63
C PRO A 36 -5.26 -6.27 11.49
N THR A 37 -4.95 -5.35 10.56
CA THR A 37 -5.79 -4.19 10.28
C THR A 37 -7.16 -4.58 9.77
N ILE A 38 -7.25 -5.53 8.83
CA ILE A 38 -8.53 -6.03 8.32
C ILE A 38 -9.32 -6.70 9.44
N LYS A 39 -8.71 -7.61 10.20
CA LYS A 39 -9.37 -8.32 11.31
C LYS A 39 -9.89 -7.37 12.38
N LYS A 40 -9.16 -6.28 12.64
CA LYS A 40 -9.57 -5.23 13.59
C LYS A 40 -10.78 -4.43 13.09
N HIS A 41 -10.82 -4.06 11.81
CA HIS A 41 -11.90 -3.23 11.26
C HIS A 41 -13.14 -4.03 10.84
N PHE A 42 -12.95 -5.28 10.43
CA PHE A 42 -13.99 -6.16 9.91
C PHE A 42 -14.01 -7.50 10.68
N PRO A 43 -14.25 -7.48 12.01
CA PRO A 43 -14.19 -8.69 12.82
C PRO A 43 -15.25 -9.70 12.35
N HIS A 44 -14.81 -10.94 12.13
CA HIS A 44 -15.65 -12.07 11.70
C HIS A 44 -16.36 -11.89 10.33
N GLN A 45 -15.92 -10.93 9.52
CA GLN A 45 -16.49 -10.72 8.18
C GLN A 45 -15.59 -11.32 7.11
N ARG A 46 -16.21 -11.77 6.01
CA ARG A 46 -15.47 -12.13 4.80
C ARG A 46 -15.07 -10.86 4.07
N VAL A 47 -13.79 -10.72 3.76
CA VAL A 47 -13.22 -9.54 3.11
C VAL A 47 -12.53 -9.96 1.81
N ILE A 48 -12.76 -9.21 0.74
CA ILE A 48 -12.03 -9.35 -0.51
C ILE A 48 -11.02 -8.21 -0.62
N VAL A 49 -9.75 -8.55 -0.76
CA VAL A 49 -8.66 -7.60 -1.03
C VAL A 49 -8.33 -7.67 -2.51
N THR A 50 -8.46 -6.54 -3.21
CA THR A 50 -8.14 -6.48 -4.64
C THR A 50 -6.73 -5.98 -4.88
N LEU A 51 -5.91 -6.77 -5.58
CA LEU A 51 -4.53 -6.43 -5.95
C LEU A 51 -4.35 -6.37 -7.46
N ASP A 52 -3.39 -5.58 -7.95
CA ASP A 52 -2.94 -5.64 -9.33
C ASP A 52 -2.01 -6.84 -9.56
N ASN A 53 -1.64 -7.09 -10.81
CA ASN A 53 -0.78 -8.23 -11.19
C ASN A 53 0.72 -7.92 -11.06
N ALA A 54 1.13 -7.12 -10.07
CA ALA A 54 2.55 -6.88 -9.83
C ALA A 54 3.27 -8.19 -9.44
N THR A 55 4.51 -8.37 -9.92
CA THR A 55 5.30 -9.58 -9.68
C THR A 55 5.66 -9.77 -8.19
N CYS A 56 5.61 -8.70 -7.40
CA CYS A 56 5.80 -8.74 -5.96
C CYS A 56 4.58 -9.27 -5.20
N HIS A 57 3.45 -9.55 -5.84
CA HIS A 57 2.28 -10.12 -5.17
C HIS A 57 2.29 -11.65 -5.31
N PRO A 58 2.56 -12.41 -4.23
CA PRO A 58 2.61 -13.86 -4.33
C PRO A 58 1.21 -14.45 -4.52
N PRO A 59 1.08 -15.54 -5.29
CA PRO A 59 -0.21 -16.21 -5.49
C PRO A 59 -0.73 -16.92 -4.23
N THR A 60 0.16 -17.19 -3.27
CA THR A 60 -0.12 -17.93 -2.02
C THR A 60 -0.80 -17.08 -0.94
N LEU A 61 -1.16 -15.81 -1.22
CA LEU A 61 -1.81 -14.93 -0.23
C LEU A 61 -3.18 -15.44 0.22
N ASN A 62 -3.86 -16.23 -0.63
CA ASN A 62 -5.15 -16.83 -0.31
C ASN A 62 -5.08 -17.99 0.68
N ASP A 63 -3.88 -18.52 0.95
CA ASP A 63 -3.70 -19.65 1.87
C ASP A 63 -3.53 -19.19 3.33
N ILE A 64 -3.54 -17.87 3.57
CA ILE A 64 -3.18 -17.29 4.87
C ILE A 64 -4.37 -17.24 5.84
N ASP A 65 -5.58 -16.93 5.37
CA ASP A 65 -6.76 -16.76 6.22
C ASP A 65 -8.07 -17.11 5.51
N ASP A 66 -8.93 -17.92 6.15
CA ASP A 66 -10.18 -18.41 5.58
C ASP A 66 -11.25 -17.33 5.33
N LEU A 67 -11.16 -16.17 6.01
CA LEU A 67 -12.11 -15.07 5.86
C LEU A 67 -11.62 -13.99 4.90
N ILE A 68 -10.34 -14.00 4.51
CA ILE A 68 -9.75 -12.95 3.68
C ILE A 68 -9.32 -13.54 2.35
N HIS A 69 -10.00 -13.12 1.29
CA HIS A 69 -9.72 -13.56 -0.06
C HIS A 69 -9.01 -12.46 -0.85
N VAL A 70 -7.87 -12.78 -1.45
CA VAL A 70 -7.14 -11.91 -2.36
C VAL A 70 -7.57 -12.18 -3.79
N GLN A 71 -8.16 -11.17 -4.42
CA GLN A 71 -8.58 -11.18 -5.81
C GLN A 71 -7.61 -10.34 -6.65
N PHE A 72 -6.93 -11.00 -7.59
CA PHE A 72 -6.14 -10.30 -8.60
C PHE A 72 -7.05 -9.72 -9.68
N LEU A 73 -6.81 -8.47 -10.03
CA LEU A 73 -7.52 -7.79 -11.11
C LEU A 73 -7.07 -8.31 -12.47
N PRO A 74 -7.88 -8.16 -13.54
CA PRO A 74 -7.44 -8.53 -14.88
C PRO A 74 -6.21 -7.71 -15.33
N PRO A 75 -5.31 -8.29 -16.15
CA PRO A 75 -4.16 -7.56 -16.69
C PRO A 75 -4.58 -6.27 -17.40
N ASN A 76 -3.76 -5.22 -17.28
CA ASN A 76 -3.95 -3.92 -17.95
C ASN A 76 -5.25 -3.17 -17.58
N THR A 77 -5.89 -3.51 -16.45
CA THR A 77 -7.10 -2.80 -15.99
C THR A 77 -6.86 -1.86 -14.81
N THR A 78 -5.63 -1.78 -14.28
CA THR A 78 -5.29 -1.03 -13.07
C THR A 78 -5.80 0.41 -13.13
N SER A 79 -5.49 1.16 -14.19
CA SER A 79 -5.96 2.54 -14.35
C SER A 79 -7.48 2.70 -14.44
N LEU A 80 -8.18 1.66 -14.89
CA LEU A 80 -9.63 1.68 -15.07
C LEU A 80 -10.36 1.34 -13.76
N ILE A 81 -9.86 0.38 -12.98
CA ILE A 81 -10.63 -0.21 -11.87
C ILE A 81 -9.94 -0.15 -10.50
N GLN A 82 -8.62 0.07 -10.40
CA GLN A 82 -7.96 0.24 -9.10
C GLN A 82 -8.30 1.62 -8.53
N PRO A 83 -8.94 1.70 -7.35
CA PRO A 83 -9.21 2.98 -6.70
C PRO A 83 -7.94 3.80 -6.45
N CYS A 84 -6.82 3.10 -6.17
CA CYS A 84 -5.51 3.72 -5.99
C CYS A 84 -5.10 4.58 -7.18
N ASP A 85 -5.21 4.02 -8.39
CA ASP A 85 -4.85 4.70 -9.63
C ASP A 85 -5.90 5.74 -10.05
N GLN A 86 -7.18 5.48 -9.82
CA GLN A 86 -8.25 6.39 -10.21
C GLN A 86 -8.17 7.74 -9.48
N GLN A 87 -7.89 7.74 -8.16
CA GLN A 87 -8.03 8.98 -7.39
C GLN A 87 -7.09 9.10 -6.18
N VAL A 88 -6.78 8.01 -5.48
CA VAL A 88 -6.02 8.11 -4.21
C VAL A 88 -4.63 8.67 -4.46
N ILE A 89 -3.89 8.10 -5.43
CA ILE A 89 -2.54 8.54 -5.78
C ILE A 89 -2.55 9.99 -6.27
N PHE A 90 -3.52 10.35 -7.13
CA PHE A 90 -3.66 11.72 -7.62
C PHE A 90 -3.87 12.71 -6.47
N SER A 91 -4.79 12.40 -5.56
CA SER A 91 -5.15 13.26 -4.43
C SER A 91 -3.96 13.46 -3.49
N LEU A 92 -3.23 12.39 -3.19
CA LEU A 92 -2.00 12.44 -2.39
C LEU A 92 -0.94 13.31 -3.04
N LYS A 93 -0.63 13.07 -4.32
CA LYS A 93 0.38 13.85 -5.08
C LYS A 93 0.00 15.33 -5.16
N SER A 94 -1.28 15.64 -5.38
CA SER A 94 -1.79 17.01 -5.41
C SER A 94 -1.60 17.71 -4.06
N ARG A 95 -1.95 17.05 -2.95
CA ARG A 95 -1.75 17.59 -1.60
C ARG A 95 -0.27 17.82 -1.27
N VAL A 96 0.59 16.85 -1.55
CA VAL A 96 2.04 16.98 -1.31
C VAL A 96 2.62 18.14 -2.11
N ARG A 97 2.22 18.29 -3.39
CA ARG A 97 2.63 19.39 -4.25
C ARG A 97 2.16 20.75 -3.71
N ASN A 98 0.92 20.84 -3.23
CA ASN A 98 0.40 22.06 -2.62
C ASN A 98 1.21 22.46 -1.37
N VAL A 99 1.43 21.52 -0.45
CA VAL A 99 2.26 21.75 0.75
C VAL A 99 3.66 22.22 0.39
N TYR A 100 4.26 21.60 -0.63
CA TYR A 100 5.59 21.99 -1.12
C TYR A 100 5.61 23.44 -1.63
N TYR A 101 4.67 23.83 -2.50
CA TYR A 101 4.60 25.20 -3.03
C TYR A 101 4.27 26.23 -1.95
N THR A 102 3.34 25.93 -1.04
CA THR A 102 3.05 26.82 0.08
C THR A 102 4.30 27.07 0.91
N LYS A 103 5.07 26.02 1.24
CA LYS A 103 6.34 26.19 1.96
C LYS A 103 7.28 27.11 1.19
N LEU A 104 7.53 26.85 -0.10
CA LEU A 104 8.42 27.69 -0.92
C LEU A 104 8.01 29.17 -0.93
N LEU A 105 6.71 29.46 -1.05
CA LEU A 105 6.19 30.83 -1.07
C LEU A 105 6.27 31.52 0.29
N THR A 106 6.20 30.77 1.40
CA THR A 106 6.36 31.31 2.77
C THR A 106 7.82 31.55 3.18
N TYR A 107 8.79 31.07 2.40
CA TYR A 107 10.22 31.36 2.61
C TYR A 107 10.69 32.63 1.87
N VAL A 108 9.80 33.30 1.13
CA VAL A 108 9.99 34.64 0.54
C VAL A 108 9.36 35.67 1.47
#